data_AF-A0A9E6EBM4-F1
#
_entry.id   AF-A0A9E6EBM4-F1
#
_cell.length_a   1.000
_cell.length_b   1.000
_cell.length_c   1.000
_cell.angle_alpha   90.00
_cell.angle_beta   90.00
_cell.angle_gamma   90.00
#
_symmetry.space_group_name_H-M   'P 1'
#
loop_
_entity.id
_entity.type
_entity.pdbx_description
1 polymer ?
#
loop_
_entity_poly.entity_id
_entity_poly.type
_entity_poly.pdbx_seq_one_letter_code
_entity_poly.pdbx_strand_id
1 'polypeptide(L)' 'MQTIYADGIANMILIDGVVRVDLINITQVEEGATNVRPVSTIALSIPALIRTHEQLGKIIEKMVEDGILTKNNPLEN' A
#
# COMPACT_ATOMS: atom_id res chain seq x y z
N MET A 1 -2.42 -9.12 -21.10
CA MET A 1 -2.24 -8.04 -20.11
C MET A 1 -1.86 -8.71 -18.80
N GLN A 2 -0.60 -8.62 -18.38
CA GLN A 2 -0.10 -9.32 -17.20
C GLN A 2 -0.21 -8.36 -16.01
N THR A 3 -1.21 -8.56 -15.17
CA THR A 3 -1.39 -7.76 -13.95
C THR A 3 -0.32 -8.16 -12.94
N ILE A 4 0.59 -7.24 -12.62
CA ILE A 4 1.60 -7.44 -11.58
C ILE A 4 1.00 -6.97 -10.27
N TYR A 5 0.82 -7.88 -9.32
CA TYR A 5 0.45 -7.53 -7.94
C TYR A 5 1.72 -7.09 -7.21
N ALA A 6 1.83 -5.80 -6.90
CA ALA A 6 2.89 -5.30 -6.02
C ALA A 6 2.55 -5.72 -4.59
N ASP A 7 3.40 -6.54 -3.99
CA ASP A 7 3.20 -7.08 -2.63
C ASP A 7 3.61 -6.08 -1.54
N GLY A 8 4.37 -5.02 -1.88
CA GLY A 8 4.81 -4.06 -0.88
C GLY A 8 5.17 -2.67 -1.39
N ILE A 9 5.05 -1.70 -0.47
CA ILE A 9 5.66 -0.38 -0.54
C ILE A 9 6.98 -0.46 0.22
N ALA A 10 8.12 -0.36 -0.48
CA ALA A 10 9.44 -0.35 0.15
C ALA A 10 9.75 0.98 0.82
N ASN A 11 9.27 2.08 0.23
CA ASN A 11 9.58 3.42 0.67
C ASN A 11 8.47 4.40 0.28
N MET A 12 8.24 5.40 1.13
CA MET A 12 7.37 6.53 0.86
C MET A 12 8.03 7.82 1.34
N ILE A 13 8.29 8.75 0.42
CA ILE A 13 9.00 10.00 0.72
C ILE A 13 8.27 11.20 0.12
N LEU A 14 8.27 12.32 0.84
CA LEU A 14 7.79 13.61 0.36
C LEU A 14 8.97 14.48 -0.05
N ILE A 15 9.04 14.86 -1.32
CA ILE A 15 10.06 15.77 -1.88
C ILE A 15 9.34 16.79 -2.76
N ASP A 16 9.56 18.08 -2.50
CA ASP A 16 9.05 19.20 -3.32
C ASP A 16 7.56 19.13 -3.65
N GLY A 17 6.73 18.72 -2.68
CA GLY A 17 5.27 18.62 -2.85
C GLY A 17 4.79 17.40 -3.63
N VAL A 18 5.70 16.46 -3.93
CA VAL A 18 5.41 15.18 -4.56
C VAL A 18 5.76 14.05 -3.59
N VAL A 19 4.80 13.15 -3.38
CA VAL A 19 4.97 11.92 -2.62
C VAL A 19 5.34 10.81 -3.58
N ARG A 20 6.52 10.25 -3.38
CA ARG A 20 7.05 9.13 -4.14
C ARG A 20 6.87 7.85 -3.33
N VAL A 21 6.26 6.84 -3.95
CA VAL A 21 6.02 5.51 -3.38
C VAL A 21 6.78 4.51 -4.22
N ASP A 22 7.82 3.89 -3.66
CA ASP A 22 8.58 2.85 -4.34
C ASP A 22 7.94 1.48 -4.07
N LEU A 23 7.58 0.80 -5.15
CA LEU A 23 6.93 -0.50 -5.12
C LEU A 23 7.95 -1.61 -5.35
N ILE A 24 7.80 -2.67 -4.57
CA ILE A 24 8.61 -3.88 -4.67
C ILE A 24 7.73 -5.11 -4.85
N ASN A 25 8.31 -6.13 -5.44
CA ASN A 25 7.77 -7.47 -5.45
C ASN A 25 8.64 -8.33 -4.52
N ILE A 26 7.97 -9.08 -3.65
CA ILE A 26 8.61 -10.04 -2.76
C ILE A 26 8.33 -11.42 -3.34
N THR A 27 9.31 -11.98 -4.04
CA THR A 27 9.18 -13.32 -4.63
C THR A 27 9.83 -14.33 -3.69
N GLN A 28 8.99 -15.09 -2.99
CA GLN A 28 9.32 -16.19 -2.07
C GLN A 28 10.00 -15.80 -0.74
N VAL A 29 9.48 -16.41 0.32
CA VAL A 29 10.08 -16.51 1.65
C VAL A 29 10.32 -18.00 1.89
N GLU A 30 11.31 -18.58 1.21
CA GLU A 30 11.85 -19.89 1.62
C GLU A 30 12.97 -19.68 2.65
N GLU A 31 13.19 -20.67 3.51
CA GLU A 31 14.09 -20.65 4.68
C GLU A 31 15.44 -19.96 4.37
N GLY A 32 15.53 -18.66 4.70
CA GLY A 32 16.79 -17.91 4.78
C GLY A 32 17.03 -16.82 3.73
N ALA A 33 16.23 -16.65 2.68
CA ALA A 33 16.46 -15.58 1.71
C ALA A 33 15.18 -14.96 1.12
N THR A 34 14.86 -13.74 1.53
CA THR A 34 13.81 -12.92 0.90
C THR A 34 14.37 -12.24 -0.35
N ASN A 35 13.84 -12.58 -1.53
CA ASN A 35 14.22 -11.88 -2.78
C ASN A 35 13.29 -10.67 -2.99
N VAL A 36 13.82 -9.48 -2.71
CA VAL A 36 13.11 -8.21 -2.93
C VAL A 36 13.54 -7.62 -4.28
N ARG A 37 12.58 -7.36 -5.17
CA ARG A 37 12.83 -6.75 -6.48
C ARG A 37 12.07 -5.43 -6.63
N PRO A 38 12.75 -4.31 -6.91
CA PRO A 38 12.07 -3.07 -7.31
C PRO A 38 11.22 -3.30 -8.54
N VAL A 39 9.96 -2.86 -8.50
CA VAL A 39 9.00 -3.01 -9.61
C VAL A 39 8.82 -1.68 -10.31
N SER A 40 8.42 -0.66 -9.56
CA SER A 40 8.08 0.64 -10.10
C SER A 40 8.01 1.69 -9.00
N THR A 41 7.80 2.94 -9.41
CA THR A 41 7.61 4.07 -8.51
C THR A 41 6.33 4.80 -8.91
N ILE A 42 5.49 5.10 -7.93
CA ILE A 42 4.33 5.99 -8.10
C ILE A 42 4.71 7.36 -7.55
N ALA A 43 4.45 8.42 -8.32
CA ALA A 43 4.60 9.79 -7.87
C ALA A 43 3.21 10.46 -7.81
N LEU A 44 2.84 10.98 -6.65
CA LEU A 44 1.56 11.63 -6.39
C LEU A 44 1.82 13.06 -5.93
N SER A 45 1.06 14.03 -6.43
CA SER A 45 0.99 15.33 -5.75
C SER A 45 0.30 15.19 -4.40
N ILE A 46 0.55 16.10 -3.45
CA ILE A 46 -0.14 16.11 -2.14
C ILE A 46 -1.67 15.98 -2.28
N PRO A 47 -2.36 16.75 -3.16
CA PRO A 47 -3.81 16.60 -3.31
C PRO A 47 -4.22 15.23 -3.87
N ALA A 48 -3.40 14.63 -4.74
CA ALA A 48 -3.68 13.30 -5.26
C ALA A 48 -3.55 12.24 -4.17
N LEU A 49 -2.52 12.34 -3.31
CA LEU A 49 -2.37 11.44 -2.17
C LEU A 49 -3.58 11.50 -1.22
N ILE A 50 -4.02 12.72 -0.86
CA ILE A 50 -5.18 12.91 0.03
C ILE A 50 -6.43 12.24 -0.56
N ARG A 51 -6.74 12.50 -1.83
CA ARG A 51 -7.88 11.86 -2.50
C ARG A 51 -7.75 10.35 -2.54
N THR A 52 -6.56 9.83 -2.85
CA THR A 52 -6.32 8.37 -2.86
C THR A 52 -6.55 7.76 -1.48
N HIS A 53 -6.04 8.39 -0.42
CA HIS A 53 -6.26 7.96 0.96
C HIS A 53 -7.76 7.92 1.32
N GLU A 54 -8.51 8.97 0.99
CA GLU A 54 -9.96 9.02 1.23
C GLU A 54 -10.72 7.92 0.49
N GLN A 55 -10.39 7.66 -0.78
CA GLN A 55 -11.06 6.62 -1.57
C GLN A 55 -10.74 5.22 -1.04
N LEU A 56 -9.48 4.97 -0.66
CA LEU A 56 -9.10 3.71 -0.02
C LEU A 56 -9.82 3.52 1.32
N GLY A 57 -9.96 4.59 2.12
CA GLY A 57 -10.71 4.56 3.37
C GLY A 57 -12.16 4.12 3.18
N LYS A 58 -12.85 4.68 2.17
CA LYS A 58 -14.24 4.30 1.84
C LYS A 58 -14.37 2.84 1.40
N ILE A 59 -13.38 2.32 0.65
CA ILE A 59 -13.35 0.91 0.25
C ILE A 59 -13.21 0.03 1.49
N ILE A 60 -12.31 0.38 2.42
CA ILE A 60 -12.13 -0.35 3.68
C ILE A 60 -13.41 -0.32 4.52
N GLU A 61 -14.06 0.83 4.64
CA GLU A 61 -15.35 0.97 5.34
C GLU A 61 -16.40 0.03 4.74
N LYS A 62 -16.52 0.01 3.42
CA LYS A 62 -17.42 -0.92 2.72
C LYS A 62 -17.07 -2.38 3.01
N MET A 63 -15.78 -2.75 3.04
CA MET A 63 -15.37 -4.11 3.38
C MET A 63 -15.71 -4.48 4.83
N VAL A 64 -15.74 -3.52 5.75
CA VAL A 64 -16.18 -3.74 7.13
C VAL A 64 -17.69 -3.92 7.20
N GLU A 65 -18.46 -3.07 6.50
CA GLU A 65 -19.93 -3.20 6.40
C GLU A 65 -20.34 -4.55 5.78
N ASP A 66 -19.63 -4.98 4.75
CA ASP A 66 -19.85 -6.27 4.07
C ASP A 66 -19.36 -7.48 4.92
N GLY A 67 -18.79 -7.25 6.11
CA GLY A 67 -18.32 -8.29 7.04
C GLY A 67 -17.02 -8.98 6.62
N ILE A 68 -16.29 -8.42 5.65
CA ILE A 68 -15.03 -8.96 5.12
C ILE A 68 -13.84 -8.61 6.04
N LEU A 69 -13.86 -7.41 6.62
CA LEU A 69 -12.82 -6.91 7.53
C LEU A 69 -13.42 -6.52 8.88
N THR A 70 -12.63 -6.69 9.95
CA THR A 70 -12.96 -6.17 11.28
C THR A 70 -11.96 -5.07 11.63
N LYS A 71 -12.45 -3.89 12.05
CA LYS A 71 -11.55 -2.84 12.58
C LYS A 71 -11.06 -3.27 13.96
N ASN A 72 -9.74 -3.35 14.13
CA ASN A 72 -9.16 -3.48 15.47
C ASN A 72 -9.41 -2.17 16.22
N ASN A 73 -10.14 -2.23 17.34
CA ASN A 73 -10.26 -1.09 18.23
C ASN A 73 -8.92 -0.94 18.98
N PRO A 74 -8.24 0.22 18.92
CA PRO A 74 -6.96 0.43 19.61
C PRO A 74 -7.11 0.62 21.13
N LEU A 75 -8.06 -0.08 21.77
CA LEU A 75 -8.31 -0.06 23.22
C LEU A 75 -8.38 -1.47 23.80
N GLU A 76 -7.45 -2.34 23.41
CA GLU A 76 -7.12 -3.55 24.19
C GLU A 76 -5.62 -3.77 24.10
N ASN A 77 -4.86 -2.98 24.88
CA ASN A 77 -3.58 -3.27 25.54
C ASN A 77 -3.08 -2.02 26.27
#